data_AF-A0A534DZD2-F1
#
_entry.id   AF-A0A534DZD2-F1
#
_cell.length_a   1.000
_cell.length_b   1.000
_cell.length_c   1.000
_cell.angle_alpha   90.00
_cell.angle_beta   90.00
_cell.angle_gamma   90.00
#
_symmetry.space_group_name_H-M   'P 1'
#
loop_
_entity.id
_entity.type
_entity.pdbx_description
1 polymer ?
#
loop_
_entity_poly.entity_id
_entity_poly.type
_entity_poly.pdbx_seq_one_letter_code
_entity_poly.pdbx_strand_id
1 'polypeptide(L)'
;MKFSALFPIIVAAVAAASEAQSIARPRIIVAISVDEFSADLFTEYRPLFKAGLHRLQTGVVFPAGYQSHAATETCPGHSTILTGSRPARTGIIANEWYDQSLSRADKKVYCSEDPSLPGSSSTNFTVSAQFLKAQTLGDRLKSANPGSRVVSVAGKDRAAIMMGGHAMDQVWFWSGKSFVTLTGMDQPTPAIVGKVNASIAVGVMKPDLPVLPEPCRVRSVPVAVADKTVGVPRERRAGDFQGFQTSLAFDRATTDIAIGLIRELHLGAGKAPDVLSIGLSATDYVGHAFGTEGAEMCAQLLGVDENVGRI
;
A
#
# COMPACT_ATOMS: atom_id res chain seq x y z
N MET A 1 -32.88 -48.18 68.53
CA MET A 1 -33.30 -46.99 67.75
C MET A 1 -32.04 -46.30 67.23
N LYS A 2 -32.04 -45.95 65.93
CA LYS A 2 -31.09 -45.11 65.17
C LYS A 2 -29.76 -45.76 64.71
N PHE A 3 -29.81 -46.34 63.50
CA PHE A 3 -28.64 -46.55 62.64
C PHE A 3 -28.29 -45.23 61.95
N SER A 4 -27.06 -44.74 62.12
CA SER A 4 -26.51 -43.62 61.33
C SER A 4 -25.79 -44.19 60.11
N ALA A 5 -26.34 -43.94 58.91
CA ALA A 5 -25.69 -44.24 57.65
C ALA A 5 -24.80 -43.05 57.23
N LEU A 6 -23.49 -43.29 57.11
CA LEU A 6 -22.54 -42.35 56.50
C LEU A 6 -22.58 -42.54 54.98
N PHE A 7 -23.06 -41.52 54.26
CA PHE A 7 -22.98 -41.44 52.79
C PHE A 7 -21.65 -40.78 52.40
N PRO A 8 -20.82 -41.39 51.53
CA PRO A 8 -19.64 -40.71 51.00
C PRO A 8 -20.08 -39.73 49.90
N ILE A 9 -19.79 -38.45 50.09
CA ILE A 9 -19.94 -37.44 49.05
C ILE A 9 -18.74 -37.60 48.10
N ILE A 10 -18.97 -38.20 46.94
CA ILE A 10 -18.01 -38.21 45.83
C ILE A 10 -18.10 -36.84 45.16
N VAL A 11 -17.14 -35.96 45.44
CA VAL A 11 -16.95 -34.71 44.68
C VAL A 11 -16.24 -35.08 43.37
N ALA A 12 -17.01 -35.26 42.29
CA ALA A 12 -16.46 -35.37 40.95
C ALA A 12 -15.93 -33.99 40.54
N ALA A 13 -14.61 -33.80 40.61
CA ALA A 13 -13.95 -32.65 40.04
C ALA A 13 -14.06 -32.74 38.50
N VAL A 14 -15.04 -32.06 37.93
CA VAL A 14 -15.13 -31.86 36.48
C VAL A 14 -14.02 -30.87 36.13
N ALA A 15 -12.85 -31.39 35.76
CA ALA A 15 -11.82 -30.60 35.12
C ALA A 15 -12.34 -30.19 33.74
N ALA A 16 -12.94 -29.01 33.66
CA ALA A 16 -13.24 -28.37 32.39
C ALA A 16 -11.90 -28.04 31.72
N ALA A 17 -11.45 -28.93 30.83
CA ALA A 17 -10.36 -28.64 29.92
C ALA A 17 -10.81 -27.47 29.05
N SER A 18 -10.27 -26.29 29.32
CA SER A 18 -10.35 -25.15 28.42
C SER A 18 -9.59 -25.54 27.15
N GLU A 19 -10.29 -25.99 26.11
CA GLU A 19 -9.73 -26.05 24.77
C GLU A 19 -9.29 -24.64 24.40
N ALA A 20 -7.98 -24.40 24.42
CA ALA A 20 -7.41 -23.18 23.86
C ALA A 20 -7.81 -23.16 22.38
N GLN A 21 -8.76 -22.29 22.05
CA GLN A 21 -9.26 -22.13 20.69
C GLN A 21 -8.07 -21.84 19.79
N SER A 22 -7.66 -22.83 18.99
CA SER A 22 -6.51 -22.67 18.11
C SER A 22 -6.88 -21.59 17.09
N ILE A 23 -6.23 -20.42 17.21
CA ILE A 23 -6.43 -19.35 16.25
C ILE A 23 -5.88 -19.87 14.92
N ALA A 24 -6.77 -20.13 13.97
CA ALA A 24 -6.39 -20.56 12.63
C ALA A 24 -5.41 -19.52 12.06
N ARG A 25 -4.21 -19.97 11.70
CA ARG A 25 -3.17 -19.08 11.17
C ARG A 25 -3.64 -18.50 9.83
N PRO A 26 -3.59 -17.17 9.63
CA PRO A 26 -3.93 -16.57 8.35
C PRO A 26 -3.07 -17.16 7.22
N ARG A 27 -3.70 -17.42 6.07
CA ARG A 27 -3.04 -17.97 4.88
C ARG A 27 -2.55 -16.90 3.93
N ILE A 28 -3.05 -15.69 4.07
CA ILE A 28 -2.60 -14.51 3.36
C ILE A 28 -2.59 -13.33 4.33
N ILE A 29 -1.54 -12.51 4.23
CA ILE A 29 -1.47 -11.19 4.83
C ILE A 29 -1.61 -10.18 3.69
N VAL A 30 -2.62 -9.32 3.77
CA VAL A 30 -2.79 -8.20 2.85
C VAL A 30 -2.43 -6.93 3.61
N ALA A 31 -1.34 -6.28 3.21
CA ALA A 31 -0.86 -5.04 3.80
C ALA A 31 -1.13 -3.88 2.84
N ILE A 32 -1.98 -2.94 3.24
CA ILE A 32 -2.37 -1.79 2.41
C ILE A 32 -1.76 -0.53 3.01
N SER A 33 -0.94 0.17 2.23
CA SER A 33 -0.46 1.52 2.52
C SER A 33 -1.18 2.49 1.61
N VAL A 34 -1.93 3.43 2.20
CA VAL A 34 -2.54 4.55 1.46
C VAL A 34 -1.63 5.75 1.69
N ASP A 35 -0.94 6.18 0.63
CA ASP A 35 0.07 7.23 0.69
C ASP A 35 -0.56 8.57 1.09
N GLU A 36 0.09 9.31 1.99
CA GLU A 36 -0.45 10.53 2.62
C GLU A 36 -1.80 10.38 3.37
N PHE A 37 -2.28 9.15 3.67
CA PHE A 37 -3.51 8.99 4.45
C PHE A 37 -3.31 9.24 5.94
N SER A 38 -3.27 10.51 6.31
CA SER A 38 -3.03 10.97 7.68
C SER A 38 -4.15 10.56 8.64
N ALA A 39 -3.83 10.57 9.94
CA ALA A 39 -4.84 10.35 10.98
C ALA A 39 -5.92 11.45 10.98
N ASP A 40 -5.58 12.68 10.57
CA ASP A 40 -6.51 13.80 10.45
C ASP A 40 -7.53 13.53 9.34
N LEU A 41 -7.05 13.19 8.14
CA LEU A 41 -7.89 12.79 7.02
C LEU A 41 -8.76 11.57 7.37
N PHE A 42 -8.16 10.54 7.96
CA PHE A 42 -8.94 9.38 8.39
C PHE A 42 -10.06 9.78 9.35
N THR A 43 -9.75 10.60 10.36
CA THR A 43 -10.71 11.00 11.40
C THR A 43 -11.84 11.84 10.83
N GLU A 44 -11.52 12.80 9.97
CA GLU A 44 -12.50 13.70 9.35
C GLU A 44 -13.49 12.94 8.47
N TYR A 45 -13.00 12.05 7.60
CA TYR A 45 -13.83 11.34 6.63
C TYR A 45 -14.40 10.02 7.17
N ARG A 46 -13.99 9.59 8.37
CA ARG A 46 -14.43 8.34 9.02
C ARG A 46 -15.94 8.09 8.97
N PRO A 47 -16.82 9.09 9.25
CA PRO A 47 -18.27 8.88 9.23
C PRO A 47 -18.86 8.63 7.83
N LEU A 48 -18.13 9.03 6.79
CA LEU A 48 -18.58 8.96 5.40
C LEU A 48 -18.29 7.61 4.75
N PHE A 49 -17.32 6.85 5.26
CA PHE A 49 -17.00 5.52 4.75
C PHE A 49 -18.19 4.55 4.90
N LYS A 50 -18.42 3.73 3.88
CA LYS A 50 -19.49 2.71 3.78
C LYS A 50 -19.01 1.35 3.25
N ALA A 51 -17.78 1.22 2.79
CA ALA A 51 -17.24 0.02 2.17
C ALA A 51 -16.07 -0.58 2.95
N GLY A 52 -14.85 -0.58 2.39
CA GLY A 52 -13.69 -1.28 2.94
C GLY A 52 -13.13 -0.65 4.20
N LEU A 53 -12.93 0.67 4.21
CA LEU A 53 -12.49 1.38 5.41
C LEU A 53 -13.57 1.33 6.49
N HIS A 54 -14.85 1.31 6.11
CA HIS A 54 -15.94 1.04 7.06
C HIS A 54 -15.83 -0.37 7.67
N ARG A 55 -15.59 -1.40 6.85
CA ARG A 55 -15.36 -2.78 7.31
C ARG A 55 -14.19 -2.85 8.28
N LEU A 56 -13.05 -2.22 7.96
CA LEU A 56 -11.85 -2.24 8.81
C LEU A 56 -12.09 -1.63 10.21
N GLN A 57 -13.06 -0.73 10.36
CA GLN A 57 -13.43 -0.18 11.67
C GLN A 57 -14.08 -1.20 12.62
N THR A 58 -14.54 -2.33 12.11
CA THR A 58 -15.03 -3.46 12.93
C THR A 58 -13.90 -4.35 13.47
N GLY A 59 -12.66 -4.13 13.01
CA GLY A 59 -11.47 -4.80 13.50
C GLY A 59 -10.80 -4.06 14.66
N VAL A 60 -9.48 -4.28 14.82
CA VAL A 60 -8.68 -3.56 15.83
C VAL A 60 -8.20 -2.24 15.23
N VAL A 61 -8.65 -1.12 15.81
CA VAL A 61 -8.38 0.23 15.30
C VAL A 61 -7.39 0.96 16.21
N PHE A 62 -6.26 1.36 15.64
CA PHE A 62 -5.29 2.26 16.27
C PHE A 62 -5.35 3.63 15.55
N PRO A 63 -6.19 4.58 15.99
CA PRO A 63 -6.36 5.86 15.30
C PRO A 63 -5.15 6.79 15.46
N ALA A 64 -4.27 6.52 16.43
CA ALA A 64 -3.05 7.27 16.70
C ALA A 64 -1.80 6.40 16.45
N GLY A 65 -1.66 5.93 15.21
CA GLY A 65 -0.42 5.30 14.72
C GLY A 65 0.60 6.37 14.32
N TYR A 66 1.90 6.05 14.44
CA TYR A 66 2.96 7.01 14.12
C TYR A 66 3.99 6.42 13.16
N GLN A 67 4.21 7.09 12.04
CA GLN A 67 5.52 7.14 11.41
C GLN A 67 6.43 7.99 12.28
N SER A 68 7.00 7.36 13.31
CA SER A 68 7.62 8.02 14.47
C SER A 68 8.94 8.76 14.21
N HIS A 69 9.44 8.74 12.99
CA HIS A 69 10.71 9.36 12.61
C HIS A 69 10.48 10.77 12.05
N ALA A 70 11.52 11.60 12.04
CA ALA A 70 11.42 12.99 11.59
C ALA A 70 11.19 13.14 10.08
N ALA A 71 11.73 12.24 9.27
CA ALA A 71 11.64 12.30 7.80
C ALA A 71 10.33 11.68 7.31
N THR A 72 9.21 12.39 7.47
CA THR A 72 7.86 11.95 7.12
C THR A 72 7.61 11.98 5.62
N GLU A 73 8.40 11.21 4.87
CA GLU A 73 8.34 11.07 3.43
C GLU A 73 7.95 9.63 3.04
N THR A 74 7.56 9.44 1.77
CA THR A 74 7.10 8.14 1.24
C THR A 74 8.10 7.01 1.51
N CYS A 75 9.38 7.16 1.16
CA CYS A 75 10.35 6.07 1.20
C CYS A 75 10.69 5.62 2.63
N PRO A 76 11.05 6.55 3.55
CA PRO A 76 11.24 6.21 4.96
C PRO A 76 10.00 5.55 5.56
N GLY A 77 8.81 6.12 5.32
CA GLY A 77 7.54 5.58 5.80
C GLY A 77 7.30 4.13 5.37
N HIS A 78 7.33 3.86 4.06
CA HIS A 78 7.10 2.52 3.52
C HIS A 78 8.15 1.50 3.98
N SER A 79 9.40 1.93 4.20
CA SER A 79 10.45 1.04 4.71
C SER A 79 10.15 0.46 6.10
N THR A 80 9.28 1.10 6.87
CA THR A 80 8.95 0.64 8.23
C THR A 80 7.80 -0.38 8.29
N ILE A 81 6.86 -0.29 7.36
CA ILE A 81 5.53 -0.93 7.45
C ILE A 81 5.66 -2.44 7.61
N LEU A 82 6.48 -3.08 6.77
CA LEU A 82 6.66 -4.52 6.76
C LEU A 82 8.02 -4.97 7.27
N THR A 83 8.86 -4.08 7.82
CA THR A 83 10.16 -4.48 8.39
C THR A 83 10.16 -4.48 9.92
N GLY A 84 9.17 -3.84 10.55
CA GLY A 84 9.17 -3.57 12.00
C GLY A 84 10.37 -2.72 12.43
N SER A 85 11.01 -2.01 11.50
CA SER A 85 12.28 -1.31 11.69
C SER A 85 12.15 0.16 11.31
N ARG A 86 12.67 1.06 12.14
CA ARG A 86 12.70 2.51 11.83
C ARG A 86 13.73 2.83 10.74
N PRO A 87 13.66 4.00 10.06
CA PRO A 87 14.64 4.46 9.07
C PRO A 87 16.10 4.33 9.48
N ALA A 88 16.41 4.60 10.75
CA ALA A 88 17.76 4.43 11.29
C ALA A 88 18.32 3.00 11.16
N ARG A 89 17.45 1.98 11.08
CA ARG A 89 17.81 0.58 10.85
C ARG A 89 17.60 0.14 9.40
N THR A 90 16.53 0.60 8.75
CA THR A 90 16.26 0.23 7.34
C THR A 90 17.28 0.86 6.40
N GLY A 91 17.93 1.96 6.79
CA GLY A 91 18.86 2.72 5.95
C GLY A 91 18.16 3.72 5.02
N ILE A 92 16.84 3.73 4.98
CA ILE A 92 16.03 4.59 4.10
C ILE A 92 15.61 5.83 4.86
N ILE A 93 16.45 6.86 4.82
CA ILE A 93 16.32 8.07 5.66
C ILE A 93 15.56 9.23 5.00
N ALA A 94 15.41 9.20 3.68
CA ALA A 94 14.68 10.16 2.87
C ALA A 94 14.29 9.51 1.53
N ASN A 95 13.44 10.18 0.74
CA ASN A 95 13.19 9.88 -0.66
C ASN A 95 14.46 10.05 -1.50
N GLU A 96 15.26 11.05 -1.15
CA GLU A 96 16.55 11.32 -1.77
C GLU A 96 17.58 11.73 -0.72
N TRP A 97 18.84 11.31 -0.87
CA TRP A 97 19.95 11.79 -0.04
C TRP A 97 21.20 12.04 -0.89
N TYR A 98 22.26 12.58 -0.28
CA TYR A 98 23.52 12.80 -0.97
C TYR A 98 24.58 11.79 -0.52
N ASP A 99 25.25 11.17 -1.49
CA ASP A 99 26.44 10.34 -1.28
C ASP A 99 27.60 10.90 -2.12
N GLN A 100 28.52 11.57 -1.42
CA GLN A 100 29.70 12.20 -2.04
C GLN A 100 30.73 11.18 -2.54
N SER A 101 30.62 9.91 -2.11
CA SER A 101 31.54 8.84 -2.49
C SER A 101 31.21 8.20 -3.84
N LEU A 102 30.04 8.47 -4.41
CA LEU A 102 29.63 7.92 -5.71
C LEU A 102 30.62 8.29 -6.81
N SER A 103 30.86 7.36 -7.74
CA SER A 103 31.73 7.59 -8.90
C SER A 103 31.08 8.48 -9.96
N ARG A 104 29.74 8.46 -10.09
CA ARG A 104 28.99 9.30 -11.03
C ARG A 104 28.98 10.78 -10.60
N ALA A 105 28.76 11.68 -11.56
CA ALA A 105 28.70 13.13 -11.30
C ALA A 105 27.53 13.51 -10.38
N ASP A 106 26.37 12.89 -10.57
CA ASP A 106 25.20 13.11 -9.73
C ASP A 106 25.34 12.43 -8.36
N LYS A 107 25.62 13.24 -7.33
CA LYS A 107 25.78 12.78 -5.94
C LYS A 107 24.46 12.56 -5.22
N LYS A 108 23.34 12.94 -5.82
CA LYS A 108 22.03 12.65 -5.28
C LYS A 108 21.72 11.17 -5.52
N VAL A 109 21.11 10.54 -4.52
CA VAL A 109 20.66 9.15 -4.53
C VAL A 109 19.16 9.13 -4.31
N TYR A 110 18.43 8.53 -5.23
CA TYR A 110 17.03 8.16 -5.09
C TYR A 110 16.90 6.86 -4.28
N CYS A 111 15.94 6.82 -3.36
CA CYS A 111 15.90 5.78 -2.33
C CYS A 111 15.73 4.34 -2.82
N SER A 112 15.20 4.13 -4.01
CA SER A 112 15.03 2.81 -4.62
C SER A 112 15.75 2.69 -5.96
N GLU A 113 16.93 3.30 -6.10
CA GLU A 113 17.77 3.15 -7.29
C GLU A 113 18.95 2.19 -7.11
N ASP A 114 19.53 1.77 -8.24
CA ASP A 114 20.91 1.30 -8.34
C ASP A 114 21.85 2.34 -8.98
N PRO A 115 22.64 3.10 -8.19
CA PRO A 115 23.57 4.08 -8.73
C PRO A 115 24.90 3.47 -9.17
N SER A 116 25.10 2.15 -9.01
CA SER A 116 26.31 1.47 -9.48
C SER A 116 26.29 1.23 -10.99
N LEU A 117 25.11 1.30 -11.61
CA LEU A 117 24.94 1.05 -13.03
C LEU A 117 25.53 2.20 -13.88
N PRO A 118 26.27 1.87 -14.96
CA PRO A 118 26.82 2.86 -15.87
C PRO A 118 25.74 3.77 -16.47
N GLY A 119 25.98 5.08 -16.45
CA GLY A 119 25.06 6.09 -17.01
C GLY A 119 23.83 6.39 -16.14
N SER A 120 23.74 5.83 -14.92
CA SER A 120 22.67 6.15 -13.99
C SER A 120 22.77 7.56 -13.41
N SER A 121 21.63 8.14 -13.04
CA SER A 121 21.50 9.34 -12.21
C SER A 121 20.24 9.23 -11.35
N SER A 122 20.05 10.13 -10.39
CA SER A 122 18.83 10.21 -9.56
C SER A 122 17.54 10.47 -10.36
N THR A 123 17.66 10.85 -11.64
CA THR A 123 16.52 11.09 -12.56
C THR A 123 16.49 10.10 -13.74
N ASN A 124 17.54 9.32 -13.93
CA ASN A 124 17.65 8.24 -14.91
C ASN A 124 18.24 7.01 -14.22
N PHE A 125 17.39 6.27 -13.51
CA PHE A 125 17.80 5.18 -12.63
C PHE A 125 17.17 3.85 -13.03
N THR A 126 17.77 2.77 -12.53
CA THR A 126 17.15 1.45 -12.48
C THR A 126 16.62 1.22 -11.07
N VAL A 127 15.37 0.77 -10.96
CA VAL A 127 14.73 0.49 -9.67
C VAL A 127 15.41 -0.70 -8.98
N SER A 128 15.69 -0.57 -7.68
CA SER A 128 16.37 -1.59 -6.88
C SER A 128 15.98 -1.53 -5.41
N ALA A 129 16.03 -2.67 -4.72
CA ALA A 129 15.84 -2.79 -3.27
C ALA A 129 17.13 -2.64 -2.46
N GLN A 130 18.30 -2.45 -3.10
CA GLN A 130 19.61 -2.63 -2.46
C GLN A 130 19.88 -1.75 -1.24
N PHE A 131 19.22 -0.58 -1.13
CA PHE A 131 19.42 0.32 0.01
C PHE A 131 18.63 -0.11 1.24
N LEU A 132 17.64 -0.99 1.09
CA LEU A 132 16.87 -1.52 2.20
C LEU A 132 17.74 -2.52 2.99
N LYS A 133 18.27 -2.11 4.13
CA LYS A 133 19.16 -2.94 4.96
C LYS A 133 18.43 -4.00 5.79
N ALA A 134 17.11 -3.87 5.93
CA ALA A 134 16.28 -4.73 6.78
C ALA A 134 15.49 -5.74 5.94
N GLN A 135 15.31 -6.94 6.48
CA GLN A 135 14.37 -7.91 5.90
C GLN A 135 12.93 -7.47 6.11
N THR A 136 12.10 -7.56 5.07
CA THR A 136 10.65 -7.41 5.18
C THR A 136 10.02 -8.66 5.80
N LEU A 137 8.74 -8.58 6.16
CA LEU A 137 7.94 -9.71 6.59
C LEU A 137 7.90 -10.80 5.51
N GLY A 138 7.82 -10.40 4.24
CA GLY A 138 7.90 -11.32 3.10
C GLY A 138 9.24 -12.06 3.06
N ASP A 139 10.36 -11.33 3.17
CA ASP A 139 11.71 -11.93 3.22
C ASP A 139 11.82 -12.98 4.33
N ARG A 140 11.30 -12.65 5.52
CA ARG A 140 11.33 -13.55 6.69
C ARG A 140 10.43 -14.78 6.52
N LEU A 141 9.23 -14.60 5.97
CA LEU A 141 8.30 -15.70 5.72
C LEU A 141 8.86 -16.67 4.68
N LYS A 142 9.43 -16.15 3.59
CA LYS A 142 10.05 -17.00 2.58
C LYS A 142 11.31 -17.71 3.11
N SER A 143 12.11 -17.04 3.95
CA SER A 143 13.23 -17.67 4.64
C SER A 143 12.79 -18.80 5.58
N ALA A 144 11.67 -18.66 6.27
CA ALA A 144 11.13 -19.68 7.17
C ALA A 144 10.41 -20.82 6.41
N ASN A 145 9.78 -20.50 5.28
CA ASN A 145 9.08 -21.45 4.44
C ASN A 145 9.18 -21.01 2.97
N PRO A 146 10.02 -21.69 2.15
CA PRO A 146 10.21 -21.36 0.73
C PRO A 146 8.93 -21.45 -0.12
N GLY A 147 7.88 -22.09 0.38
CA GLY A 147 6.57 -22.11 -0.28
C GLY A 147 5.74 -20.83 -0.11
N SER A 148 6.18 -19.88 0.72
CA SER A 148 5.50 -18.58 0.91
C SER A 148 5.73 -17.69 -0.30
N ARG A 149 4.68 -17.01 -0.79
CA ARG A 149 4.80 -16.01 -1.86
C ARG A 149 4.80 -14.60 -1.31
N VAL A 150 5.59 -13.75 -1.94
CA VAL A 150 5.79 -12.34 -1.60
C VAL A 150 5.50 -11.53 -2.84
N VAL A 151 4.38 -10.81 -2.81
CA VAL A 151 3.88 -10.03 -3.94
C VAL A 151 3.71 -8.59 -3.51
N SER A 152 4.13 -7.64 -4.34
CA SER A 152 3.98 -6.21 -4.06
C SER A 152 3.47 -5.45 -5.27
N VAL A 153 2.50 -4.56 -5.10
CA VAL A 153 2.02 -3.68 -6.17
C VAL A 153 1.76 -2.28 -5.63
N ALA A 154 2.20 -1.24 -6.33
CA ALA A 154 1.92 0.13 -5.91
C ALA A 154 1.90 1.13 -7.07
N GLY A 155 1.28 2.29 -6.85
CA GLY A 155 1.38 3.44 -7.77
C GLY A 155 2.75 4.12 -7.79
N LYS A 156 3.69 3.71 -6.93
CA LYS A 156 5.08 4.20 -6.87
C LYS A 156 6.03 3.02 -6.70
N ASP A 157 7.14 3.03 -7.43
CA ASP A 157 8.22 2.05 -7.32
C ASP A 157 8.73 1.90 -5.88
N ARG A 158 9.11 3.00 -5.23
CA ARG A 158 9.60 3.01 -3.85
C ARG A 158 8.62 2.44 -2.84
N ALA A 159 7.32 2.61 -3.03
CA ALA A 159 6.31 2.00 -2.16
C ALA A 159 6.28 0.48 -2.34
N ALA A 160 6.29 0.00 -3.60
CA ALA A 160 6.29 -1.42 -3.91
C ALA A 160 7.58 -2.11 -3.40
N ILE A 161 8.74 -1.50 -3.64
CA ILE A 161 10.05 -2.04 -3.28
C ILE A 161 10.24 -2.12 -1.76
N MET A 162 9.94 -1.03 -1.04
CA MET A 162 10.19 -0.97 0.40
C MET A 162 9.26 -1.88 1.21
N MET A 163 8.05 -2.15 0.72
CA MET A 163 7.16 -3.13 1.34
C MET A 163 7.44 -4.57 0.89
N GLY A 164 7.86 -4.78 -0.35
CA GLY A 164 8.09 -6.12 -0.90
C GLY A 164 9.41 -6.74 -0.44
N GLY A 165 10.50 -5.96 -0.36
CA GLY A 165 11.80 -6.43 0.12
C GLY A 165 12.66 -7.06 -0.97
N HIS A 166 13.44 -8.07 -0.59
CA HIS A 166 14.48 -8.65 -1.44
C HIS A 166 14.03 -9.94 -2.14
N ALA A 167 13.10 -10.65 -1.53
CA ALA A 167 12.68 -11.98 -1.95
C ALA A 167 11.30 -11.98 -2.60
N MET A 168 10.95 -10.93 -3.35
CA MET A 168 9.67 -10.81 -4.07
C MET A 168 9.56 -11.84 -5.20
N ASP A 169 8.42 -12.50 -5.34
CA ASP A 169 8.08 -13.30 -6.54
C ASP A 169 7.52 -12.42 -7.65
N GLN A 170 6.79 -11.37 -7.27
CA GLN A 170 6.12 -10.45 -8.17
C GLN A 170 6.17 -9.06 -7.56
N VAL A 171 6.57 -8.06 -8.36
CA VAL A 171 6.55 -6.66 -7.97
C VAL A 171 6.10 -5.82 -9.15
N TRP A 172 5.14 -4.92 -8.94
CA TRP A 172 4.56 -4.11 -10.00
C TRP A 172 4.41 -2.67 -9.55
N PHE A 173 4.92 -1.74 -10.36
CA PHE A 173 4.86 -0.32 -10.05
C PHE A 173 4.68 0.54 -11.29
N TRP A 174 4.10 1.72 -11.09
CA TRP A 174 3.84 2.67 -12.17
C TRP A 174 5.15 3.31 -12.69
N SER A 175 5.34 3.26 -14.01
CA SER A 175 6.50 3.87 -14.72
C SER A 175 6.24 5.29 -15.23
N GLY A 176 5.05 5.84 -15.00
CA GLY A 176 4.58 7.07 -15.64
C GLY A 176 3.59 6.84 -16.79
N LYS A 177 3.56 5.64 -17.38
CA LYS A 177 2.61 5.30 -18.47
C LYS A 177 1.95 3.93 -18.34
N SER A 178 2.61 2.99 -17.68
CA SER A 178 2.13 1.63 -17.45
C SER A 178 2.73 1.07 -16.17
N PHE A 179 2.11 0.03 -15.63
CA PHE A 179 2.71 -0.78 -14.58
C PHE A 179 3.78 -1.69 -15.18
N VAL A 180 4.97 -1.65 -14.58
CA VAL A 180 6.16 -2.42 -14.97
C VAL A 180 6.71 -3.15 -13.74
N THR A 181 7.70 -4.01 -13.96
CA THR A 181 8.38 -4.79 -12.92
C THR A 181 9.88 -4.47 -12.89
N LEU A 182 10.62 -5.07 -11.95
CA LEU A 182 12.08 -4.98 -11.89
C LEU A 182 12.74 -5.61 -13.12
N THR A 183 13.84 -5.01 -13.56
CA THR A 183 14.72 -5.60 -14.59
C THR A 183 15.27 -6.94 -14.08
N GLY A 184 15.22 -7.98 -14.91
CA GLY A 184 15.76 -9.31 -14.59
C GLY A 184 14.84 -10.20 -13.74
N MET A 185 13.56 -9.85 -13.56
CA MET A 185 12.58 -10.78 -13.00
C MET A 185 12.17 -11.83 -14.03
N ASP A 186 12.62 -13.07 -13.82
CA ASP A 186 12.39 -14.22 -14.70
C ASP A 186 10.99 -14.86 -14.55
N GLN A 187 10.08 -14.21 -13.82
CA GLN A 187 8.72 -14.72 -13.66
C GLN A 187 7.80 -14.24 -14.78
N PRO A 188 6.90 -15.10 -15.30
CA PRO A 188 5.92 -14.68 -16.29
C PRO A 188 5.09 -13.49 -15.80
N THR A 189 4.87 -12.52 -16.69
CA THR A 189 3.99 -11.38 -16.40
C THR A 189 2.55 -11.88 -16.24
N PRO A 190 1.90 -11.64 -15.08
CA PRO A 190 0.50 -12.00 -14.90
C PRO A 190 -0.41 -11.29 -15.91
N ALA A 191 -1.41 -12.01 -16.42
CA ALA A 191 -2.27 -11.53 -17.50
C ALA A 191 -3.08 -10.28 -17.07
N ILE A 192 -3.42 -10.18 -15.78
CA ILE A 192 -4.09 -9.01 -15.22
C ILE A 192 -3.31 -7.71 -15.48
N VAL A 193 -1.98 -7.73 -15.38
CA VAL A 193 -1.17 -6.52 -15.56
C VAL A 193 -1.28 -6.00 -16.98
N GLY A 194 -1.20 -6.90 -17.97
CA GLY A 194 -1.40 -6.56 -19.38
C GLY A 194 -2.80 -5.99 -19.66
N LYS A 195 -3.84 -6.58 -19.07
CA LYS A 195 -5.22 -6.11 -19.20
C LYS A 195 -5.41 -4.71 -18.61
N VAL A 196 -4.88 -4.48 -17.41
CA VAL A 196 -4.97 -3.17 -16.76
C VAL A 196 -4.20 -2.11 -17.54
N ASN A 197 -2.96 -2.42 -17.97
CA ASN A 197 -2.17 -1.50 -18.80
C ASN A 197 -2.89 -1.13 -20.11
N ALA A 198 -3.50 -2.10 -20.79
CA ALA A 198 -4.29 -1.84 -22.00
C ALA A 198 -5.51 -0.96 -21.71
N SER A 199 -6.20 -1.19 -20.58
CA SER A 199 -7.33 -0.36 -20.17
C SER A 199 -6.92 1.08 -19.87
N ILE A 200 -5.78 1.29 -19.19
CA ILE A 200 -5.23 2.62 -18.91
C ILE A 200 -4.86 3.33 -20.21
N ALA A 201 -4.17 2.65 -21.13
CA ALA A 201 -3.75 3.24 -22.40
C ALA A 201 -4.94 3.78 -23.22
N VAL A 202 -6.09 3.10 -23.18
CA VAL A 202 -7.33 3.56 -23.81
C VAL A 202 -8.01 4.66 -22.98
N GLY A 203 -8.09 4.50 -21.65
CA GLY A 203 -8.79 5.41 -20.75
C GLY A 203 -8.16 6.81 -20.71
N VAL A 204 -6.83 6.90 -20.64
CA VAL A 204 -6.11 8.18 -20.56
C VAL A 204 -6.32 9.03 -21.82
N MET A 205 -6.57 8.41 -22.98
CA MET A 205 -6.88 9.11 -24.24
C MET A 205 -8.27 9.76 -24.28
N LYS A 206 -9.06 9.63 -23.22
CA LYS A 206 -10.34 10.33 -23.08
C LYS A 206 -10.20 11.43 -22.02
N PRO A 207 -10.81 12.61 -22.24
CA PRO A 207 -10.96 13.58 -21.17
C PRO A 207 -11.80 12.97 -20.04
N ASP A 208 -11.55 13.42 -18.82
CA ASP A 208 -12.22 12.89 -17.63
C ASP A 208 -12.44 13.98 -16.58
N LEU A 209 -13.71 14.25 -16.28
CA LEU A 209 -14.11 15.13 -15.20
C LEU A 209 -14.68 14.27 -14.06
N PRO A 210 -14.02 14.24 -12.88
CA PRO A 210 -14.51 13.42 -11.77
C PRO A 210 -15.93 13.81 -11.36
N VAL A 211 -16.81 12.82 -11.26
CA VAL A 211 -18.14 13.00 -10.69
C VAL A 211 -18.00 13.01 -9.17
N LEU A 212 -18.32 14.15 -8.56
CA LEU A 212 -18.24 14.28 -7.10
C LEU A 212 -19.36 13.50 -6.40
N PRO A 213 -19.00 12.62 -5.44
CA PRO A 213 -19.96 12.05 -4.51
C PRO A 213 -20.74 13.15 -3.78
N GLU A 214 -22.00 12.90 -3.45
CA GLU A 214 -22.88 13.90 -2.81
C GLU A 214 -22.25 14.57 -1.57
N PRO A 215 -21.64 13.82 -0.61
CA PRO A 215 -21.01 14.45 0.56
C PRO A 215 -19.82 15.34 0.23
N CYS A 216 -19.21 15.20 -0.95
CA CYS A 216 -18.04 15.97 -1.37
C CYS A 216 -18.39 17.26 -2.10
N ARG A 217 -19.62 17.40 -2.61
CA ARG A 217 -20.04 18.59 -3.38
C ARG A 217 -19.97 19.86 -2.55
N VAL A 218 -20.27 19.79 -1.26
CA VAL A 218 -20.18 20.94 -0.33
C VAL A 218 -18.75 21.43 -0.11
N ARG A 219 -17.74 20.63 -0.45
CA ARG A 219 -16.31 20.98 -0.38
C ARG A 219 -15.78 21.55 -1.70
N SER A 220 -16.62 21.66 -2.73
CA SER A 220 -16.23 22.17 -4.04
C SER A 220 -16.18 23.70 -4.00
N VAL A 221 -15.13 24.25 -3.40
CA VAL A 221 -14.94 25.69 -3.17
C VAL A 221 -13.60 26.11 -3.77
N PRO A 222 -13.57 27.10 -4.70
CA PRO A 222 -12.32 27.52 -5.33
C PRO A 222 -11.45 28.27 -4.33
N VAL A 223 -10.20 27.83 -4.19
CA VAL A 223 -9.17 28.48 -3.38
C VAL A 223 -8.02 28.89 -4.30
N ALA A 224 -7.69 30.18 -4.31
CA ALA A 224 -6.54 30.69 -5.06
C ALA A 224 -5.24 30.39 -4.30
N VAL A 225 -4.27 29.77 -4.97
CA VAL A 225 -2.94 29.48 -4.45
C VAL A 225 -1.92 29.92 -5.49
N ALA A 226 -1.28 31.07 -5.25
CA ALA A 226 -0.44 31.74 -6.22
C ALA A 226 -1.14 31.90 -7.59
N ASP A 227 -0.62 31.28 -8.65
CA ASP A 227 -1.14 31.31 -10.02
C ASP A 227 -2.17 30.20 -10.32
N LYS A 228 -2.53 29.40 -9.31
CA LYS A 228 -3.43 28.24 -9.44
C LYS A 228 -4.72 28.43 -8.66
N THR A 229 -5.73 27.65 -9.01
CA THR A 229 -6.96 27.50 -8.21
C THR A 229 -7.20 26.02 -7.96
N VAL A 230 -7.37 25.66 -6.69
CA VAL A 230 -7.64 24.30 -6.19
C VAL A 230 -9.02 24.24 -5.51
N GLY A 231 -9.45 23.06 -5.08
CA GLY A 231 -10.70 22.86 -4.34
C GLY A 231 -11.93 22.67 -5.23
N VAL A 232 -11.75 22.67 -6.55
CA VAL A 232 -12.80 22.41 -7.55
C VAL A 232 -12.21 21.47 -8.60
N PRO A 233 -12.74 20.24 -8.74
CA PRO A 233 -12.24 19.30 -9.72
C PRO A 233 -12.25 19.88 -11.14
N ARG A 234 -11.18 19.61 -11.88
CA ARG A 234 -11.02 20.03 -13.28
C ARG A 234 -11.01 18.81 -14.18
N GLU A 235 -11.46 19.02 -15.42
CA GLU A 235 -11.39 17.99 -16.44
C GLU A 235 -9.91 17.73 -16.79
N ARG A 236 -9.51 16.47 -16.66
CA ARG A 236 -8.23 15.97 -17.15
C ARG A 236 -8.29 15.89 -18.67
N ARG A 237 -7.24 16.35 -19.35
CA ARG A 237 -7.15 16.30 -20.82
C ARG A 237 -6.87 14.88 -21.33
N ALA A 238 -7.30 14.58 -22.55
CA ALA A 238 -6.87 13.38 -23.25
C ALA A 238 -5.34 13.33 -23.37
N GLY A 239 -4.75 12.18 -23.07
CA GLY A 239 -3.29 11.98 -23.12
C GLY A 239 -2.54 12.42 -21.86
N ASP A 240 -3.21 13.01 -20.87
CA ASP A 240 -2.59 13.47 -19.63
C ASP A 240 -2.41 12.32 -18.63
N PHE A 241 -1.23 11.69 -18.67
CA PHE A 241 -0.82 10.66 -17.71
C PHE A 241 -0.48 11.22 -16.32
N GLN A 242 -0.06 12.49 -16.22
CA GLN A 242 0.23 13.10 -14.93
C GLN A 242 -1.07 13.35 -14.17
N GLY A 243 -2.08 13.93 -14.82
CA GLY A 243 -3.42 14.08 -14.26
C GLY A 243 -4.12 12.74 -13.99
N PHE A 244 -3.72 11.65 -14.65
CA PHE A 244 -4.22 10.32 -14.32
C PHE A 244 -3.78 9.90 -12.92
N GLN A 245 -2.55 10.22 -12.49
CA GLN A 245 -2.04 9.88 -11.16
C GLN A 245 -2.79 10.58 -10.02
N THR A 246 -3.41 11.73 -10.30
CA THR A 246 -4.25 12.49 -9.36
C THR A 246 -5.74 12.12 -9.47
N SER A 247 -6.08 10.93 -9.97
CA SER A 247 -7.46 10.51 -10.20
C SER A 247 -7.81 9.20 -9.49
N LEU A 248 -9.10 9.01 -9.22
CA LEU A 248 -9.64 7.76 -8.64
C LEU A 248 -9.26 6.52 -9.47
N ALA A 249 -9.11 6.70 -10.78
CA ALA A 249 -8.78 5.62 -11.69
C ALA A 249 -7.38 5.06 -11.47
N PHE A 250 -6.46 5.81 -10.85
CA PHE A 250 -5.10 5.36 -10.59
C PHE A 250 -5.05 4.30 -9.48
N ASP A 251 -5.63 4.59 -8.31
CA ASP A 251 -5.72 3.61 -7.23
C ASP A 251 -6.64 2.44 -7.60
N ARG A 252 -7.66 2.69 -8.44
CA ARG A 252 -8.48 1.62 -9.01
C ARG A 252 -7.64 0.67 -9.85
N ALA A 253 -6.72 1.16 -10.68
CA ALA A 253 -5.83 0.32 -11.47
C ALA A 253 -4.89 -0.52 -10.60
N THR A 254 -4.28 0.07 -9.56
CA THR A 254 -3.48 -0.67 -8.57
C THR A 254 -4.30 -1.75 -7.87
N THR A 255 -5.54 -1.43 -7.50
CA THR A 255 -6.49 -2.37 -6.87
C THR A 255 -6.86 -3.52 -7.80
N ASP A 256 -7.13 -3.23 -9.08
CA ASP A 256 -7.48 -4.24 -10.09
C ASP A 256 -6.32 -5.21 -10.32
N ILE A 257 -5.07 -4.71 -10.36
CA ILE A 257 -3.87 -5.55 -10.40
C ILE A 257 -3.79 -6.42 -9.14
N ALA A 258 -3.92 -5.84 -7.94
CA ALA A 258 -3.85 -6.60 -6.69
C ALA A 258 -4.86 -7.75 -6.64
N ILE A 259 -6.13 -7.50 -6.98
CA ILE A 259 -7.18 -8.52 -7.02
C ILE A 259 -6.88 -9.59 -8.06
N GLY A 260 -6.40 -9.22 -9.24
CA GLY A 260 -6.01 -10.20 -10.25
C GLY A 260 -4.79 -11.02 -9.83
N LEU A 261 -3.80 -10.43 -9.16
CA LEU A 261 -2.64 -11.15 -8.63
C LEU A 261 -3.06 -12.17 -7.56
N ILE A 262 -3.99 -11.82 -6.66
CA ILE A 262 -4.55 -12.78 -5.68
C ILE A 262 -5.14 -14.00 -6.41
N ARG A 263 -5.89 -13.78 -7.49
CA ARG A 263 -6.58 -14.83 -8.24
C ARG A 263 -5.64 -15.67 -9.09
N GLU A 264 -4.83 -15.03 -9.94
CA GLU A 264 -3.94 -15.68 -10.91
C GLU A 264 -2.79 -16.41 -10.20
N LEU A 265 -2.29 -15.85 -9.10
CA LEU A 265 -1.26 -16.50 -8.30
C LEU A 265 -1.86 -17.37 -7.19
N HIS A 266 -3.19 -17.48 -7.03
CA HIS A 266 -3.82 -18.26 -5.97
C HIS A 266 -3.31 -17.93 -4.55
N LEU A 267 -3.05 -16.66 -4.24
CA LEU A 267 -2.52 -16.23 -2.94
C LEU A 267 -3.49 -16.64 -1.81
N GLY A 268 -2.96 -17.22 -0.73
CA GLY A 268 -3.73 -17.76 0.39
C GLY A 268 -4.26 -19.18 0.22
N ALA A 269 -4.19 -19.78 -0.97
CA ALA A 269 -4.66 -21.15 -1.21
C ALA A 269 -3.63 -22.22 -0.80
N GLY A 270 -2.33 -21.90 -0.82
CA GLY A 270 -1.23 -22.81 -0.50
C GLY A 270 -1.05 -23.06 1.00
N LYS A 271 -0.22 -24.04 1.38
CA LYS A 271 0.07 -24.44 2.79
C LYS A 271 0.88 -23.40 3.58
N ALA A 272 1.74 -22.66 2.90
CA ALA A 272 2.51 -21.57 3.48
C ALA A 272 1.65 -20.28 3.47
N PRO A 273 1.83 -19.38 4.45
CA PRO A 273 1.21 -18.06 4.38
C PRO A 273 1.86 -17.21 3.30
N ASP A 274 1.06 -16.49 2.52
CA ASP A 274 1.55 -15.52 1.54
C ASP A 274 1.46 -14.08 2.08
N VAL A 275 2.21 -13.16 1.47
CA VAL A 275 2.10 -11.71 1.71
C VAL A 275 1.85 -11.00 0.40
N LEU A 276 0.83 -10.13 0.42
CA LEU A 276 0.56 -9.14 -0.61
C LEU A 276 0.64 -7.75 -0.02
N SER A 277 1.57 -6.92 -0.49
CA SER A 277 1.63 -5.49 -0.17
C SER A 277 1.05 -4.64 -1.30
N ILE A 278 0.20 -3.67 -0.93
CA ILE A 278 -0.52 -2.79 -1.86
C ILE A 278 -0.26 -1.34 -1.47
N GLY A 279 0.35 -0.56 -2.36
CA GLY A 279 0.55 0.88 -2.18
C GLY A 279 -0.42 1.69 -3.04
N LEU A 280 -1.48 2.22 -2.43
CA LEU A 280 -2.41 3.16 -3.07
C LEU A 280 -1.80 4.56 -2.99
N SER A 281 -1.49 5.16 -4.15
CA SER A 281 -0.63 6.34 -4.24
C SER A 281 -1.37 7.61 -4.66
N ALA A 282 -2.61 7.50 -5.15
CA ALA A 282 -3.33 8.66 -5.66
C ALA A 282 -3.65 9.68 -4.57
N THR A 283 -3.87 9.24 -3.32
CA THR A 283 -4.10 10.15 -2.18
C THR A 283 -2.96 11.15 -2.00
N ASP A 284 -1.69 10.71 -2.05
CA ASP A 284 -0.53 11.61 -1.99
C ASP A 284 -0.42 12.54 -3.20
N TYR A 285 -0.66 12.02 -4.41
CA TYR A 285 -0.67 12.87 -5.61
C TYR A 285 -1.76 13.94 -5.56
N VAL A 286 -2.96 13.59 -5.07
CA VAL A 286 -4.08 14.50 -4.88
C VAL A 286 -3.77 15.54 -3.82
N GLY A 287 -3.22 15.12 -2.66
CA GLY A 287 -2.83 16.02 -1.57
C GLY A 287 -1.79 17.05 -2.01
N HIS A 288 -0.73 16.60 -2.69
CA HIS A 288 0.27 17.51 -3.25
C HIS A 288 -0.26 18.44 -4.34
N ALA A 289 -1.18 17.98 -5.18
CA ALA A 289 -1.71 18.78 -6.29
C ALA A 289 -2.76 19.82 -5.84
N PHE A 290 -3.59 19.48 -4.86
CA PHE A 290 -4.82 20.22 -4.56
C PHE A 290 -5.00 20.57 -3.07
N GLY A 291 -4.16 20.05 -2.18
CA GLY A 291 -4.37 20.10 -0.74
C GLY A 291 -5.33 19.00 -0.24
N THR A 292 -5.61 19.02 1.05
CA THR A 292 -6.25 17.89 1.76
C THR A 292 -7.73 18.10 2.09
N GLU A 293 -8.25 19.32 1.94
CA GLU A 293 -9.58 19.69 2.44
C GLU A 293 -10.65 19.85 1.35
N GLY A 294 -10.21 19.87 0.09
CA GLY A 294 -11.06 20.11 -1.07
C GLY A 294 -11.91 18.91 -1.49
N ALA A 295 -12.78 19.14 -2.48
CA ALA A 295 -13.62 18.09 -3.06
C ALA A 295 -12.81 16.97 -3.73
N GLU A 296 -11.61 17.27 -4.21
CA GLU A 296 -10.67 16.32 -4.81
C GLU A 296 -10.24 15.26 -3.78
N MET A 297 -9.78 15.69 -2.59
CA MET A 297 -9.38 14.77 -1.52
C MET A 297 -10.58 14.00 -0.97
N CYS A 298 -11.74 14.66 -0.79
CA CYS A 298 -12.95 13.98 -0.37
C CYS A 298 -13.34 12.84 -1.31
N ALA A 299 -13.38 13.11 -2.63
CA ALA A 299 -13.70 12.10 -3.63
C ALA A 299 -12.66 10.98 -3.62
N GLN A 300 -11.38 11.31 -3.51
CA GLN A 300 -10.28 10.36 -3.42
C GLN A 300 -10.43 9.41 -2.23
N LEU A 301 -10.72 9.90 -1.02
CA LEU A 301 -10.89 9.03 0.16
C LEU A 301 -12.13 8.14 0.10
N LEU A 302 -13.22 8.59 -0.53
CA LEU A 302 -14.36 7.71 -0.80
C LEU A 302 -14.02 6.65 -1.85
N GLY A 303 -13.23 6.99 -2.87
CA GLY A 303 -12.69 6.02 -3.82
C GLY A 303 -11.74 5.00 -3.17
N VAL A 304 -10.93 5.42 -2.19
CA VAL A 304 -10.10 4.51 -1.38
C VAL A 304 -10.99 3.55 -0.57
N ASP A 305 -12.05 4.04 0.07
CA ASP A 305 -13.00 3.18 0.79
C ASP A 305 -13.61 2.10 -0.11
N GLU A 306 -14.04 2.47 -1.32
CA GLU A 306 -14.54 1.52 -2.32
C GLU A 306 -13.47 0.52 -2.76
N ASN A 307 -12.25 0.99 -3.08
CA ASN A 307 -11.15 0.13 -3.50
C ASN A 307 -10.77 -0.90 -2.43
N VAL A 308 -10.63 -0.47 -1.16
CA VAL A 308 -10.38 -1.38 -0.03
C VAL A 308 -11.54 -2.36 0.14
N GLY A 309 -12.77 -1.97 -0.17
CA GLY A 309 -13.93 -2.86 -0.08
C GLY A 309 -13.95 -3.97 -1.14
N ARG A 310 -13.32 -3.73 -2.29
CA ARG A 310 -13.20 -4.67 -3.42
C ARG A 310 -12.07 -5.69 -3.24
N ILE A 311 -11.02 -5.31 -2.51
CA ILE A 311 -9.91 -6.21 -2.11
C ILE A 311 -10.44 -7.25 -1.12
#